data_AF-A0A4Q5RGZ1-F1
#
_entry.id   AF-A0A4Q5RGZ1-F1
#
_cell.length_a   1.000
_cell.length_b   1.000
_cell.length_c   1.000
_cell.angle_alpha   90.00
_cell.angle_beta   90.00
_cell.angle_gamma   90.00
#
_symmetry.space_group_name_H-M   'P 1'
#
loop_
_entity.id
_entity.type
_entity.pdbx_description
1 polymer ?
#
loop_
_entity_poly.entity_id
_entity_poly.type
_entity_poly.pdbx_seq_one_letter_code
_entity_poly.pdbx_strand_id
1 'polypeptide(L)' 'MGGSLSLVAVFFIQAKNTDSYFEISKNLDIFATLFRELNTYYVDPVEPGKLVRTGIDAMLEELDPYTNYISESDIEEYEF' A
#
# COMPACT_ATOMS: atom_id res chain seq x y z
N MET A 1 -19.42 -41.27 -14.75
CA MET A 1 -18.16 -40.52 -14.93
C MET A 1 -18.48 -39.06 -15.25
N GLY A 2 -18.99 -38.28 -14.29
CA GLY A 2 -19.41 -36.88 -14.52
C GLY A 2 -19.07 -35.91 -13.39
N GLY A 3 -18.72 -36.39 -12.19
CA GLY A 3 -18.39 -35.54 -11.04
C GLY A 3 -16.96 -35.02 -11.00
N SER A 4 -16.02 -35.66 -11.72
CA SER A 4 -14.60 -35.27 -11.71
C SER A 4 -14.29 -34.02 -12.54
N LEU A 5 -15.09 -33.71 -13.58
CA LEU A 5 -14.91 -32.53 -14.43
C LEU A 5 -15.35 -31.22 -13.74
N SER A 6 -16.39 -31.25 -12.91
CA SER A 6 -16.83 -30.06 -12.16
C SER A 6 -15.82 -29.59 -11.11
N LEU A 7 -15.10 -30.52 -10.46
CA LEU A 7 -14.10 -30.16 -9.45
C LEU A 7 -12.90 -29.42 -10.06
N VAL A 8 -12.48 -29.79 -11.27
CA VAL A 8 -11.39 -29.12 -11.99
C VAL A 8 -11.81 -27.70 -12.41
N ALA A 9 -13.06 -27.50 -12.84
CA ALA A 9 -13.55 -26.19 -13.24
C ALA A 9 -13.60 -25.17 -12.08
N VAL A 10 -13.91 -25.63 -10.85
CA VAL A 10 -13.93 -24.78 -9.65
C VAL A 10 -12.53 -24.27 -9.27
N PHE A 11 -11.47 -25.06 -9.52
CA PHE A 11 -10.09 -24.64 -9.26
C PHE A 11 -9.62 -23.49 -10.16
N PHE A 12 -10.08 -23.43 -11.42
CA PHE A 12 -9.69 -22.36 -12.34
C PHE A 12 -10.27 -20.99 -11.98
N ILE A 13 -11.39 -20.94 -11.24
CA ILE A 13 -12.05 -19.66 -10.88
C ILE A 13 -11.28 -18.94 -9.75
N GLN A 14 -10.55 -19.66 -8.90
CA GLN A 14 -9.80 -19.06 -7.78
C GLN A 14 -8.53 -18.30 -8.21
N ALA A 15 -7.97 -18.56 -9.40
CA ALA A 15 -6.72 -17.95 -9.83
C ALA A 15 -6.81 -16.42 -10.03
N LYS A 16 -7.97 -15.88 -10.44
CA LYS A 16 -8.08 -14.46 -10.81
C LYS A 16 -7.98 -13.49 -9.63
N ASN A 17 -8.34 -13.92 -8.41
CA ASN A 17 -8.21 -13.07 -7.22
C ASN A 17 -6.77 -13.06 -6.68
N THR A 18 -5.97 -14.10 -6.96
CA THR A 18 -4.57 -14.17 -6.52
C THR A 18 -3.71 -13.09 -7.17
N ASP A 19 -3.99 -12.73 -8.42
CA ASP A 19 -3.17 -11.79 -9.20
C ASP A 19 -3.12 -10.39 -8.57
N SER A 20 -4.26 -9.84 -8.12
CA SER A 20 -4.29 -8.51 -7.49
C SER A 20 -3.59 -8.46 -6.13
N TYR A 21 -3.80 -9.46 -5.27
CA TYR A 21 -3.09 -9.54 -3.99
C TYR A 21 -1.57 -9.71 -4.18
N PHE A 22 -1.16 -10.43 -5.21
CA PHE A 22 0.24 -10.60 -5.57
C PHE A 22 0.88 -9.27 -6.02
N GLU A 23 0.18 -8.51 -6.86
CA GLU A 23 0.65 -7.18 -7.28
C GLU A 23 0.76 -6.22 -6.09
N ILE A 24 -0.22 -6.21 -5.18
CA ILE A 24 -0.17 -5.38 -3.97
C ILE A 24 1.03 -5.75 -3.11
N SER A 25 1.25 -7.05 -2.81
CA SER A 25 2.36 -7.46 -1.96
C SER A 25 3.72 -7.12 -2.57
N LYS A 26 3.85 -7.29 -3.89
CA LYS A 26 5.06 -6.94 -4.63
C LYS A 26 5.36 -5.45 -4.55
N ASN A 27 4.35 -4.59 -4.75
CA ASN A 27 4.54 -3.14 -4.66
C ASN A 27 4.87 -2.68 -3.23
N LEU A 28 4.27 -3.31 -2.22
CA LEU A 28 4.60 -3.04 -0.80
C LEU A 28 6.04 -3.43 -0.46
N ASP A 29 6.54 -4.56 -0.98
CA ASP A 29 7.92 -4.97 -0.78
C ASP A 29 8.93 -4.01 -1.42
N ILE A 30 8.62 -3.53 -2.63
CA ILE A 30 9.40 -2.49 -3.31
C ILE A 30 9.41 -1.20 -2.49
N PHE A 31 8.23 -0.76 -2.00
CA PHE A 31 8.11 0.44 -1.18
C PHE A 31 8.93 0.32 0.12
N ALA A 32 8.81 -0.79 0.83
CA ALA A 32 9.55 -1.02 2.06
C ALA A 32 11.07 -1.05 1.84
N THR A 33 11.51 -1.63 0.72
CA THR A 33 12.92 -1.67 0.33
C THR A 33 13.45 -0.28 0.02
N LEU A 34 12.75 0.47 -0.84
CA LEU A 34 13.09 1.85 -1.18
C LEU A 34 13.19 2.72 0.08
N PHE A 35 12.21 2.59 0.99
CA PHE A 35 12.17 3.38 2.21
C PHE A 35 13.36 3.09 3.14
N ARG A 36 13.74 1.82 3.28
CA ARG A 36 14.94 1.44 4.04
C ARG A 36 16.22 1.97 3.41
N GLU A 37 16.34 1.88 2.09
CA GLU A 37 17.51 2.36 1.36
C GLU A 37 17.65 3.87 1.49
N LEU A 38 16.56 4.63 1.32
CA LEU A 38 16.54 6.07 1.57
C LEU A 38 17.00 6.39 2.99
N ASN A 39 16.44 5.74 4.00
CA ASN A 39 16.82 6.01 5.38
C ASN A 39 18.28 5.63 5.70
N THR A 40 18.87 4.67 4.97
CA THR A 40 20.22 4.15 5.26
C THR A 40 21.31 4.89 4.47
N TYR A 41 21.02 5.27 3.23
CA TYR A 41 22.02 5.75 2.29
C TYR A 41 21.86 7.23 1.90
N TYR A 42 20.77 7.89 2.33
CA TYR A 42 20.63 9.31 2.06
C TYR A 42 21.58 10.14 2.93
N VAL A 43 22.12 11.21 2.34
CA VAL A 43 23.16 12.03 2.96
C VAL A 43 22.62 12.88 4.11
N ASP A 44 21.39 13.35 3.99
CA ASP A 44 20.73 14.18 4.98
C ASP A 44 19.86 13.33 5.90
N PRO A 45 19.63 13.78 7.15
CA PRO A 45 18.66 13.14 8.03
C PRO A 45 17.28 13.14 7.37
N VAL A 46 16.73 11.94 7.21
CA VAL A 46 15.42 11.72 6.62
C VAL A 46 14.40 11.71 7.75
N GLU A 47 13.25 12.39 7.56
CA GLU A 47 12.11 12.33 8.48
C GLU A 47 11.09 11.29 7.97
N PRO A 48 11.07 10.06 8.52
CA PRO A 48 10.30 8.96 7.96
C PRO A 48 8.80 9.26 7.95
N GLY A 49 8.28 9.87 9.02
CA GLY A 49 6.87 10.25 9.14
C GLY A 49 6.42 11.25 8.09
N LYS A 50 7.26 12.25 7.79
CA LYS A 50 6.96 13.29 6.78
C LYS A 50 6.94 12.71 5.37
N LEU A 51 7.87 11.80 5.04
CA LEU A 51 7.90 11.13 3.74
C LEU A 51 6.68 10.23 3.52
N VAL A 52 6.34 9.41 4.53
CA VAL A 52 5.16 8.53 4.45
C VAL A 52 3.90 9.36 4.28
N ARG A 53 3.77 10.44 5.06
CA ARG A 53 2.62 11.35 4.93
C ARG A 53 2.51 11.99 3.56
N THR A 54 3.61 12.51 3.02
CA THR A 54 3.65 13.06 1.65
C THR A 54 3.17 12.03 0.62
N GLY A 55 3.56 10.76 0.79
CA GLY A 55 3.07 9.67 -0.06
C GLY A 55 1.57 9.42 0.10
N ILE A 56 1.05 9.42 1.33
CA ILE A 56 -0.38 9.27 1.60
C ILE A 56 -1.18 10.41 0.97
N ASP A 57 -0.77 11.66 1.18
CA ASP A 57 -1.44 12.83 0.65
C ASP A 57 -1.49 12.79 -0.89
N ALA A 58 -0.38 12.44 -1.54
CA ALA A 58 -0.32 12.28 -3.00
C ALA A 58 -1.24 11.14 -3.51
N MET A 59 -1.33 10.01 -2.79
CA MET A 59 -2.23 8.92 -3.14
C MET A 59 -3.70 9.32 -3.01
N LEU A 60 -4.06 10.07 -1.97
CA LEU A 60 -5.43 10.53 -1.75
C LEU A 60 -5.82 11.62 -2.74
N GLU A 61 -4.91 12.53 -3.09
CA GLU A 61 -5.15 13.57 -4.09
C GLU A 61 -5.44 13.00 -5.48
N GLU A 62 -4.82 11.87 -5.86
CA GLU A 62 -5.10 11.17 -7.12
C GLU A 62 -6.49 10.50 -7.13
N LEU A 63 -6.99 10.07 -5.96
CA LEU A 63 -8.28 9.39 -5.83
C LEU A 63 -9.45 10.37 -5.74
N ASP A 64 -9.37 11.36 -4.85
CA ASP A 64 -10.45 12.31 -4.59
C ASP A 64 -9.96 13.55 -3.79
N PRO A 65 -10.22 14.79 -4.27
CA PRO A 65 -9.78 16.02 -3.60
C PRO A 65 -10.43 16.29 -2.23
N TYR A 66 -11.46 15.53 -1.85
CA TYR A 66 -12.16 15.73 -0.57
C TYR A 66 -11.66 14.80 0.54
N THR A 67 -10.79 13.83 0.22
CA THR A 67 -10.26 12.88 1.20
C THR A 67 -8.88 13.33 1.68
N ASN A 68 -8.74 13.57 2.98
CA ASN A 68 -7.48 13.98 3.60
C ASN A 68 -7.11 13.03 4.74
N TYR A 69 -5.82 12.75 4.88
CA TYR A 69 -5.27 12.00 6.00
C TYR A 69 -4.92 12.95 7.15
N ILE A 70 -5.37 12.63 8.36
CA ILE A 70 -5.06 13.37 9.59
C ILE A 70 -4.33 12.41 10.53
N SER A 71 -3.09 12.73 10.91
CA SER A 71 -2.33 11.93 11.88
C SER A 71 -2.64 12.33 13.31
N GLU A 72 -2.36 11.46 14.27
CA GLU A 72 -2.54 11.76 15.71
C GLU A 72 -1.79 13.04 16.12
N SER A 73 -0.59 13.26 15.58
CA SER A 73 0.18 14.49 15.79
C SER A 73 -0.51 15.76 15.29
N ASP A 74 -1.36 15.67 14.26
CA ASP A 74 -2.10 16.84 13.78
C ASP A 74 -3.23 17.19 14.74
N ILE A 75 -3.89 16.16 15.26
CA ILE A 75 -5.00 16.33 16.20
C ILE A 75 -4.48 17.00 17.47
N GLU A 76 -3.28 16.62 17.95
CA GLU A 76 -2.63 17.30 19.07
C GLU A 76 -2.38 18.79 18.78
N GLU A 77 -1.99 19.18 17.57
CA GLU A 77 -1.81 20.60 17.18
C GLU A 77 -3.14 21.36 17.12
N TYR A 78 -4.26 20.69 16.82
CA TYR A 78 -5.60 21.29 16.82
C TYR A 78 -6.20 21.52 18.21
N GLU A 79 -5.72 20.82 19.24
CA GLU A 79 -6.22 20.97 20.63
C GLU A 79 -5.55 22.10 21.43
N PHE A 80 -4.59 22.84 20.84
CA PHE A 80 -3.88 23.98 21.48
C PHE A 80 -4.34 25.37 21.01
#